data_AF-A0A1S3KWN1-F1
#
_entry.id   AF-A0A1S3KWN1-F1
#
_cell.length_a   1.000
_cell.length_b   1.000
_cell.length_c   1.000
_cell.angle_alpha   90.00
_cell.angle_beta   90.00
_cell.angle_gamma   90.00
#
_symmetry.space_group_name_H-M   'P 1'
#
loop_
_entity.id
_entity.type
_entity.pdbx_description
1 polymer ?
#
loop_
_entity_poly.entity_id
_entity_poly.type
_entity_poly.pdbx_seq_one_letter_code
_entity_poly.pdbx_strand_id
1 'polypeptide(L)'
;MHAVVFGNVTAIIQRMYSRRSLYHTRTKDLKDFIRVHRLPKALEQRMLECFQTTWSVNNGIDVSELLKDFPDELRADIAMHLNKELLQLPLFESASRGCLRSLSLIIKTSFCAPGEYLIRQGDALQAIYFVCSGSMEVLKDNTVLAILGKET
;
A
#
# COMPACT_ATOMS: atom_id res chain seq x y z
N MET A 1 27.10 -37.43 7.10
CA MET A 1 27.55 -36.04 7.28
C MET A 1 27.20 -35.15 6.09
N HIS A 2 27.49 -35.55 4.85
CA HIS A 2 27.18 -34.76 3.63
C HIS A 2 25.70 -34.38 3.46
N ALA A 3 24.75 -35.30 3.68
CA ALA A 3 23.31 -35.01 3.53
C ALA A 3 22.81 -33.88 4.45
N VAL A 4 23.36 -33.77 5.67
CA VAL A 4 23.01 -32.72 6.64
C VAL A 4 23.55 -31.37 6.19
N VAL A 5 24.77 -31.32 5.64
CA VAL A 5 25.36 -30.10 5.07
C VAL A 5 24.55 -29.63 3.87
N PHE A 6 24.21 -30.53 2.95
CA PHE A 6 23.36 -30.19 1.80
C PHE A 6 21.96 -29.73 2.22
N GLY A 7 21.36 -30.35 3.23
CA GLY A 7 20.07 -29.94 3.80
C GLY A 7 20.13 -28.53 4.37
N ASN A 8 21.18 -28.20 5.13
CA ASN A 8 21.38 -26.87 5.70
C ASN A 8 21.60 -25.80 4.63
N VAL A 9 22.42 -26.08 3.62
CA VAL A 9 22.65 -25.16 2.50
C VAL A 9 21.35 -24.91 1.74
N THR A 10 20.57 -25.97 1.45
CA THR A 10 19.27 -25.85 0.78
C THR A 10 18.30 -25.00 1.61
N ALA A 11 18.22 -25.22 2.92
CA ALA A 11 17.36 -24.45 3.81
C ALA A 11 17.78 -22.97 3.87
N ILE A 12 19.08 -22.67 3.89
CA ILE A 12 19.60 -21.29 3.85
C ILE A 12 19.20 -20.62 2.53
N ILE A 13 19.41 -21.28 1.39
CA ILE A 13 19.05 -20.77 0.06
C ILE A 13 17.54 -20.48 0.00
N GLN A 14 16.70 -21.40 0.48
CA GLN A 14 15.25 -21.21 0.52
C GLN A 14 14.84 -20.01 1.38
N ARG A 15 15.48 -19.81 2.53
CA ARG A 15 15.22 -18.64 3.40
C ARG A 15 15.65 -17.34 2.73
N MET A 16 16.82 -17.32 2.07
CA MET A 16 17.31 -16.17 1.31
C MET A 16 16.35 -15.74 0.20
N TYR A 17 15.76 -16.72 -0.52
CA TYR A 17 14.83 -16.45 -1.62
C TYR A 17 13.35 -16.42 -1.21
N SER A 18 13.02 -16.52 0.08
CA SER A 18 11.64 -16.60 0.56
C SER A 18 10.75 -15.45 0.08
N ARG A 19 11.25 -14.20 0.13
CA ARG A 19 10.52 -13.01 -0.33
C ARG A 19 10.31 -13.00 -1.84
N ARG A 20 11.33 -13.38 -2.60
CA ARG A 20 11.23 -13.52 -4.05
C ARG A 20 10.23 -14.61 -4.43
N SER A 21 10.26 -15.75 -3.73
CA SER A 21 9.30 -16.84 -3.91
C SER A 21 7.86 -16.36 -3.67
N LEU A 22 7.62 -15.65 -2.56
CA LEU A 22 6.31 -15.08 -2.24
C LEU A 22 5.80 -14.13 -3.34
N TYR A 23 6.66 -13.24 -3.85
CA TYR A 23 6.31 -12.36 -4.97
C TYR A 23 5.86 -13.15 -6.21
N HIS A 24 6.60 -14.19 -6.58
CA HIS A 24 6.29 -15.02 -7.75
C HIS A 24 4.99 -15.79 -7.56
N THR A 25 4.74 -16.34 -6.36
CA THR A 25 3.49 -17.01 -6.04
C THR A 25 2.31 -16.06 -6.15
N ARG A 26 2.36 -14.87 -5.53
CA ARG A 26 1.28 -13.87 -5.60
C ARG A 26 1.04 -13.36 -7.02
N THR A 27 2.11 -13.16 -7.80
CA THR A 27 2.00 -12.78 -9.22
C THR A 27 1.35 -13.88 -10.05
N LYS A 28 1.65 -15.15 -9.77
CA LYS A 28 1.02 -16.30 -10.42
C LYS A 28 -0.47 -16.33 -10.12
N ASP A 29 -0.86 -16.20 -8.85
CA ASP A 29 -2.27 -16.19 -8.42
C ASP A 29 -3.04 -15.06 -9.13
N LEU A 30 -2.44 -13.87 -9.23
CA LEU A 30 -3.02 -12.73 -9.95
C LEU A 30 -3.24 -13.03 -11.44
N LYS A 31 -2.23 -13.62 -12.12
CA LYS A 31 -2.34 -14.00 -13.54
C LYS A 31 -3.38 -15.10 -13.76
N ASP A 32 -3.43 -16.08 -12.85
CA ASP A 32 -4.42 -17.15 -12.91
C ASP A 32 -5.84 -16.57 -12.74
N PHE A 33 -6.05 -15.62 -11.82
CA PHE A 33 -7.31 -14.89 -11.66
C PHE A 33 -7.71 -14.15 -12.95
N ILE A 34 -6.80 -13.37 -13.52
CA ILE A 34 -7.00 -12.63 -14.78
C ILE A 34 -7.44 -13.57 -15.91
N ARG A 35 -6.77 -14.73 -16.03
CA ARG A 35 -7.07 -15.75 -17.04
C ARG A 35 -8.44 -16.38 -16.84
N VAL A 36 -8.77 -16.79 -15.62
CA VAL A 36 -10.05 -17.45 -15.29
C VAL A 36 -11.23 -16.52 -15.58
N HIS A 37 -11.10 -15.24 -15.23
CA HIS A 37 -12.13 -14.23 -15.44
C HIS A 37 -12.11 -13.58 -16.82
N ARG A 38 -11.17 -13.98 -17.71
CA ARG A 38 -11.02 -13.47 -19.08
C ARG A 38 -10.98 -11.94 -19.13
N LEU A 39 -10.21 -11.32 -18.22
CA LEU A 39 -10.14 -9.87 -18.16
C LEU A 39 -9.47 -9.30 -19.43
N PRO A 40 -9.91 -8.13 -19.92
CA PRO A 40 -9.28 -7.49 -21.08
C PRO A 40 -7.81 -7.15 -20.82
N LYS A 41 -6.98 -7.20 -21.87
CA LYS A 41 -5.53 -6.92 -21.78
C LYS A 41 -5.20 -5.59 -21.10
N ALA A 42 -6.01 -4.55 -21.35
CA ALA A 42 -5.82 -3.24 -20.73
C ALA A 42 -6.00 -3.30 -19.21
N LEU A 43 -6.96 -4.08 -18.71
CA LEU A 43 -7.19 -4.25 -17.28
C LEU A 43 -6.11 -5.15 -16.65
N GLU A 44 -5.68 -6.19 -17.35
CA GLU A 44 -4.55 -7.04 -16.94
C GLU A 44 -3.29 -6.22 -16.69
N GLN A 45 -2.89 -5.35 -17.64
CA GLN A 45 -1.69 -4.52 -17.49
C GLN A 45 -1.79 -3.63 -16.25
N ARG A 46 -2.92 -2.93 -16.09
CA ARG A 46 -3.18 -2.05 -14.94
C ARG A 46 -3.12 -2.80 -13.60
N MET A 47 -3.70 -4.00 -13.53
CA MET A 47 -3.66 -4.83 -12.33
C MET A 47 -2.23 -5.26 -11.98
N LEU A 48 -1.43 -5.65 -12.98
CA LEU A 48 -0.03 -6.06 -12.79
C LEU A 48 0.85 -4.88 -12.35
N GLU A 49 0.68 -3.70 -12.97
CA GLU A 49 1.41 -2.48 -12.59
C GLU A 49 1.08 -2.06 -11.16
N CYS A 50 -0.21 -2.01 -10.80
CA CYS A 50 -0.63 -1.68 -9.44
C CYS A 50 -0.05 -2.65 -8.40
N PHE A 51 -0.02 -3.96 -8.70
CA PHE A 51 0.61 -4.95 -7.84
C PHE A 51 2.12 -4.72 -7.69
N GLN A 52 2.84 -4.47 -8.79
CA GLN A 52 4.27 -4.21 -8.77
C GLN A 52 4.62 -2.95 -7.98
N THR A 53 3.90 -1.85 -8.20
CA THR A 53 4.09 -0.60 -7.47
C THR A 53 3.85 -0.82 -5.97
N THR A 54 2.74 -1.45 -5.60
CA THR A 54 2.42 -1.77 -4.20
C THR A 54 3.50 -2.62 -3.56
N TRP A 55 3.95 -3.68 -4.24
CA TRP A 55 4.99 -4.57 -3.75
C TRP A 55 6.34 -3.86 -3.58
N SER A 56 6.70 -2.96 -4.50
CA SER A 56 7.96 -2.21 -4.40
C SER A 56 8.03 -1.33 -3.15
N VAL A 57 6.88 -0.86 -2.65
CA VAL A 57 6.81 -0.01 -1.46
C VAL A 57 6.67 -0.82 -0.17
N ASN A 58 5.77 -1.81 -0.13
CA ASN A 58 5.47 -2.55 1.11
C ASN A 58 6.19 -3.90 1.24
N ASN A 59 6.93 -4.35 0.23
CA ASN A 59 7.60 -5.66 0.18
C ASN A 59 6.67 -6.85 0.45
N GLY A 60 5.38 -6.71 0.14
CA GLY A 60 4.35 -7.71 0.40
C GLY A 60 3.97 -7.85 1.87
N ILE A 61 4.28 -6.86 2.70
CA ILE A 61 3.87 -6.82 4.11
C ILE A 61 2.54 -6.10 4.22
N ASP A 62 1.51 -6.84 4.63
CA ASP A 62 0.25 -6.27 5.08
C ASP A 62 0.42 -5.84 6.55
N VAL A 63 0.44 -4.54 6.79
CA VAL A 63 0.63 -3.96 8.13
C VAL A 63 -0.55 -4.32 9.04
N SER A 64 -1.78 -4.36 8.52
CA SER A 64 -2.96 -4.72 9.31
C SER A 64 -2.90 -6.18 9.75
N GLU A 65 -2.46 -7.08 8.87
CA GLU A 65 -2.26 -8.48 9.22
C GLU A 65 -1.08 -8.67 10.18
N LEU A 66 0.05 -7.98 9.96
CA LEU A 66 1.23 -8.06 10.81
C LEU A 66 0.94 -7.61 12.25
N LEU A 67 0.12 -6.56 12.40
CA LEU A 67 -0.17 -5.98 13.70
C LEU A 67 -1.32 -6.67 14.44
N LYS A 68 -2.04 -7.62 13.82
CA LYS A 68 -3.28 -8.19 14.37
C LYS A 68 -3.12 -8.87 15.74
N ASP A 69 -1.95 -9.46 15.99
CA ASP A 69 -1.67 -10.24 17.22
C ASP A 69 -1.11 -9.37 18.35
N PHE A 70 -0.88 -8.07 18.12
CA PHE A 70 -0.36 -7.15 19.13
C PHE A 70 -1.48 -6.48 19.92
N PRO A 71 -1.25 -6.15 21.22
CA PRO A 71 -2.20 -5.39 22.02
C PRO A 71 -2.55 -4.04 21.41
N ASP A 72 -3.80 -3.59 21.60
CA ASP A 72 -4.34 -2.33 21.08
C ASP A 72 -3.47 -1.12 21.41
N GLU A 73 -2.89 -1.11 22.61
CA GLU A 73 -2.01 -0.03 23.05
C GLU A 73 -0.77 0.10 22.15
N LEU A 74 -0.11 -1.02 21.84
CA LEU A 74 1.06 -1.04 20.98
C LEU A 74 0.68 -0.76 19.52
N ARG A 75 -0.45 -1.28 19.05
CA ARG A 75 -0.95 -0.99 17.69
C ARG A 75 -1.16 0.51 17.49
N ALA A 76 -1.74 1.18 18.48
CA ALA A 76 -1.96 2.61 18.43
C ALA A 76 -0.65 3.43 18.49
N ASP A 77 0.34 3.01 19.28
CA ASP A 77 1.65 3.66 19.31
C ASP A 77 2.40 3.51 17.98
N ILE A 78 2.36 2.31 17.37
CA ILE A 78 2.90 2.07 16.03
C ILE A 78 2.16 2.92 15.00
N ALA A 79 0.83 2.96 15.03
CA ALA A 79 0.03 3.75 14.09
C ALA A 79 0.33 5.26 14.22
N MET A 80 0.52 5.76 15.45
CA MET A 80 0.95 7.15 15.69
C MET A 80 2.32 7.43 15.08
N HIS A 81 3.26 6.48 15.19
CA HIS A 81 4.59 6.63 14.63
C HIS A 81 4.57 6.62 13.09
N LEU A 82 3.86 5.66 12.49
CA LEU A 82 3.77 5.53 11.03
C LEU A 82 3.10 6.73 10.37
N ASN A 83 2.08 7.30 11.02
CA ASN A 83 1.32 8.44 10.50
C ASN A 83 1.83 9.79 11.01
N LYS A 84 3.01 9.85 11.63
CA LYS A 84 3.51 11.05 12.31
C LYS A 84 3.57 12.27 11.39
N GLU A 85 4.04 12.12 10.16
CA GLU A 85 4.14 13.24 9.20
C GLU A 85 2.76 13.86 8.90
N LEU A 86 1.74 13.02 8.72
CA LEU A 86 0.37 13.45 8.45
C LEU A 86 -0.26 14.11 9.68
N LEU A 87 -0.09 13.50 10.86
CA LEU A 87 -0.67 13.99 12.11
C LEU A 87 -0.01 15.30 12.61
N GLN A 88 1.11 15.72 12.01
CA GLN A 88 1.78 16.98 12.28
C GLN A 88 1.35 18.12 11.35
N LEU A 89 0.45 17.87 10.40
CA LEU A 89 -0.07 18.92 9.52
C LEU A 89 -0.85 19.98 10.34
N PRO A 90 -0.84 21.25 9.91
CA PRO A 90 -1.54 22.34 10.62
C PRO A 90 -3.03 22.07 10.86
N LEU A 91 -3.66 21.27 9.98
CA LEU A 91 -5.04 20.82 10.12
C LEU A 91 -5.33 20.14 11.47
N PHE A 92 -4.32 19.47 12.05
CA PHE A 92 -4.46 18.69 13.28
C PHE A 92 -3.86 19.38 14.52
N GLU A 93 -3.41 20.63 14.42
CA GLU A 93 -2.74 21.34 15.51
C GLU A 93 -3.61 21.48 16.77
N SER A 94 -4.93 21.67 16.59
CA SER A 94 -5.90 21.77 17.69
C SER A 94 -6.41 20.42 18.19
N ALA A 95 -6.03 19.31 17.55
CA ALA A 95 -6.52 17.99 17.90
C ALA A 95 -5.83 17.46 19.17
N SER A 96 -6.61 16.94 20.11
CA SER A 96 -6.06 16.30 21.31
C SER A 96 -5.26 15.04 20.97
N ARG A 97 -4.32 14.64 21.83
CA ARG A 97 -3.56 13.39 21.64
C ARG A 97 -4.46 12.16 21.51
N GLY A 98 -5.58 12.11 22.23
CA GLY A 98 -6.57 11.04 22.11
C GLY A 98 -7.27 11.02 20.74
N CYS A 99 -7.56 12.20 20.18
CA CYS A 99 -8.10 12.32 18.82
C CYS A 99 -7.07 11.83 17.78
N LEU A 100 -5.83 12.31 17.85
CA LEU A 100 -4.75 11.86 16.95
C LEU A 100 -4.52 10.35 17.01
N ARG A 101 -4.57 9.76 18.22
CA ARG A 101 -4.46 8.31 18.42
C ARG A 101 -5.61 7.55 17.78
N SER A 102 -6.83 8.08 17.86
CA SER A 102 -7.99 7.46 17.23
C SER A 102 -7.94 7.59 15.70
N LEU A 103 -7.49 8.74 15.20
CA LEU A 103 -7.27 8.99 13.77
C LEU A 103 -6.18 8.09 13.19
N SER A 104 -5.05 7.92 13.90
CA SER A 104 -3.93 7.11 13.43
C SER A 104 -4.32 5.65 13.16
N LEU A 105 -5.25 5.11 13.94
CA LEU A 105 -5.75 3.74 13.79
C LEU A 105 -6.66 3.55 12.56
N ILE A 106 -7.30 4.61 12.06
CA ILE A 106 -8.21 4.53 10.92
C ILE A 106 -7.57 4.97 9.59
N ILE A 107 -6.41 5.62 9.63
CA ILE A 107 -5.65 6.01 8.44
C ILE A 107 -5.16 4.75 7.72
N LYS A 108 -5.37 4.72 6.40
CA LYS A 108 -4.91 3.64 5.52
C LYS A 108 -4.09 4.22 4.38
N THR A 109 -2.95 3.59 4.12
CA THR A 109 -2.14 3.92 2.94
C THR A 109 -2.77 3.31 1.70
N SER A 110 -3.02 4.14 0.69
CA SER A 110 -3.46 3.70 -0.63
C SER A 110 -2.37 3.98 -1.66
N PHE A 111 -2.27 3.12 -2.67
CA PHE A 111 -1.33 3.26 -3.77
C PHE A 111 -2.12 3.48 -5.07
N CYS A 112 -1.68 4.46 -5.85
CA CYS A 112 -2.25 4.77 -7.15
C CYS A 112 -1.11 4.72 -8.18
N ALA A 113 -1.27 3.91 -9.23
CA ALA A 113 -0.31 3.86 -10.32
C ALA A 113 -0.49 5.10 -11.24
N PRO A 114 0.56 5.53 -11.98
CA PRO A 114 0.42 6.59 -12.97
C PRO A 114 -0.68 6.27 -13.99
N GLY A 115 -1.49 7.28 -14.34
CA GLY A 115 -2.63 7.11 -15.27
C GLY A 115 -3.90 6.51 -14.65
N GLU A 116 -3.85 6.14 -13.36
CA GLU A 116 -5.04 5.78 -12.60
C GLU A 116 -5.73 7.01 -11.99
N TYR A 117 -7.04 6.88 -11.78
CA TYR A 117 -7.86 7.91 -11.15
C TYR A 117 -8.25 7.45 -9.75
N LEU A 118 -7.95 8.27 -8.75
CA LEU A 118 -8.37 8.01 -7.38
C LEU A 118 -9.85 8.33 -7.16
N ILE A 119 -10.33 9.40 -7.78
CA ILE A 119 -11.72 9.88 -7.69
C ILE A 119 -12.14 10.35 -9.09
N ARG A 120 -13.34 9.98 -9.53
CA ARG A 120 -13.92 10.47 -10.79
C ARG A 120 -15.03 11.47 -10.51
N GLN A 121 -15.24 12.39 -11.47
CA GLN A 121 -16.36 13.31 -11.39
C GLN A 121 -17.68 12.53 -11.37
N GLY A 122 -18.53 12.83 -10.38
CA GLY A 122 -19.79 12.13 -10.15
C GLY A 122 -19.70 11.02 -9.09
N ASP A 123 -18.50 10.63 -8.66
CA ASP A 123 -18.35 9.68 -7.55
C ASP A 123 -18.70 10.35 -6.21
N ALA A 124 -19.34 9.59 -5.32
CA ALA A 124 -19.53 10.00 -3.94
C ALA A 124 -18.18 9.98 -3.20
N LEU A 125 -17.84 11.06 -2.50
CA LEU A 125 -16.63 11.12 -1.67
C LEU A 125 -16.77 10.20 -0.46
N GLN A 126 -15.98 9.12 -0.43
CA GLN A 126 -15.98 8.14 0.67
C GLN A 126 -14.87 8.39 1.70
N ALA A 127 -13.82 9.11 1.31
CA ALA A 127 -12.67 9.38 2.15
C ALA A 127 -12.01 10.71 1.77
N ILE A 128 -11.27 11.27 2.73
CA ILE A 128 -10.34 12.37 2.51
C ILE A 128 -8.96 11.76 2.31
N TYR A 129 -8.24 12.24 1.30
CA TYR A 129 -6.92 11.75 0.94
C TYR A 129 -5.86 12.80 1.20
N PHE A 130 -4.69 12.35 1.64
CA PHE A 130 -3.49 13.17 1.82
C PHE A 130 -2.39 12.60 0.91
N VAL A 131 -1.75 13.45 0.11
CA VAL A 131 -0.67 13.03 -0.79
C VAL A 131 0.64 12.96 0.00
N CYS A 132 0.99 11.77 0.48
CA CYS A 132 2.21 11.57 1.26
C CYS A 132 3.48 11.45 0.39
N SER A 133 3.34 11.05 -0.88
CA SER A 133 4.42 10.88 -1.85
C SER A 133 3.88 10.94 -3.27
N GLY A 134 4.67 11.48 -4.20
CA GLY A 134 4.28 11.69 -5.59
C GLY A 134 3.42 12.94 -5.78
N SER A 135 2.70 12.99 -6.90
CA SER A 135 1.79 14.07 -7.26
C SER A 135 0.54 13.53 -7.93
N MET A 136 -0.55 14.30 -7.86
CA MET A 136 -1.82 14.00 -8.50
C MET A 136 -2.31 15.20 -9.29
N GLU A 137 -2.95 14.94 -10.43
CA GLU A 137 -3.57 15.99 -11.26
C GLU A 137 -5.07 16.07 -10.96
N VAL A 138 -5.58 17.28 -10.77
CA VAL A 138 -7.01 17.56 -10.71
C VAL A 138 -7.47 17.96 -12.10
N LEU A 139 -8.24 17.09 -12.75
CA LEU A 139 -8.73 17.31 -14.11
C LEU A 139 -10.19 17.78 -14.11
N LYS A 140 -10.50 18.72 -15.01
CA LYS A 140 -11.87 19.07 -15.41
C LYS A 140 -11.92 19.20 -16.92
N ASP A 141 -12.82 18.46 -17.57
CA ASP A 141 -12.96 18.47 -19.03
C ASP A 141 -11.61 18.23 -19.76
N ASN A 142 -10.83 17.25 -19.29
CA ASN A 142 -9.46 16.94 -19.73
C ASN A 142 -8.43 18.08 -19.61
N THR A 143 -8.76 19.14 -18.88
CA THR A 143 -7.84 20.23 -18.57
C THR A 143 -7.32 20.09 -17.14
N VAL A 144 -6.00 20.21 -16.96
CA VAL A 144 -5.38 20.21 -15.64
C VAL A 144 -5.69 21.53 -14.94
N LEU A 145 -6.42 21.46 -13.83
CA LEU A 145 -6.76 22.63 -13.01
C LEU A 145 -5.75 22.87 -11.88
N ALA A 146 -5.24 21.79 -11.31
CA ALA A 146 -4.29 21.84 -10.20
C ALA A 146 -3.43 20.58 -10.18
N ILE A 147 -2.26 20.70 -9.54
CA ILE A 147 -1.40 19.58 -9.21
C ILE A 147 -1.26 19.56 -7.69
N LEU A 148 -1.62 18.42 -7.08
CA LEU A 148 -1.50 18.17 -5.64
C LEU A 148 -0.22 17.39 -5.40
N GLY A 149 0.63 17.84 -4.47
CA GLY A 149 1.87 17.15 -4.10
C GLY A 149 2.06 17.16 -2.58
N LYS A 150 3.20 16.62 -2.11
CA LYS A 150 3.54 16.61 -0.68
C LYS A 150 3.71 18.01 -0.07
N GLU A 151 4.02 19.02 -0.88
CA GLU A 151 4.37 20.39 -0.43
C GLU A 151 3.30 21.46 -0.76
N THR A 152 2.07 21.03 -1.10
CA THR A 152 0.92 21.92 -1.33
C THR A 152 -0.12 21.74 -0.24
#